data_AF-A0A7J7K132-F1
#
_entry.id   AF-A0A7J7K132-F1
#
_cell.length_a   1.000
_cell.length_b   1.000
_cell.length_c   1.000
_cell.angle_alpha   90.00
_cell.angle_beta   90.00
_cell.angle_gamma   90.00
#
_symmetry.space_group_name_H-M   'P 1'
#
loop_
_entity.id
_entity.type
_entity.pdbx_description
1 polymer ?
#
loop_
_entity_poly.entity_id
_entity_poly.type
_entity_poly.pdbx_seq_one_letter_code
_entity_poly.pdbx_strand_id
1 'polypeptide(L)'
;MKLQKLGRQPRDLPETSSNKLVLLLSEKFELPGALVRWDYYRKQPIVPLYASVWRKLEGNKFQLVDYNELTPGVIDFQTKEIEEEEQIEVQSGDIIGVFYSRYSISGAVAMATEKGDVSKDDNGNFNEVVEVGIYEEDLSPGDVIDLDDLPHTFLNVALALQANIRVCEKI
;
A
#
# COMPACT_ATOMS: atom_id res chain seq x y z
N MET A 1 -10.91 21.13 -7.42
CA MET A 1 -9.87 20.11 -7.26
C MET A 1 -9.99 19.48 -5.88
N LYS A 2 -10.46 18.24 -5.84
CA LYS A 2 -10.71 17.49 -4.61
C LYS A 2 -9.56 16.51 -4.36
N LEU A 3 -9.15 16.34 -3.10
CA LEU A 3 -8.25 15.27 -2.70
C LEU A 3 -9.07 14.09 -2.21
N GLN A 4 -8.83 12.92 -2.77
CA GLN A 4 -9.29 11.64 -2.24
C GLN A 4 -8.19 11.04 -1.38
N LYS A 5 -8.57 10.41 -0.27
CA LYS A 5 -7.67 9.66 0.60
C LYS A 5 -8.05 8.19 0.54
N LEU A 6 -7.07 7.32 0.43
CA LEU A 6 -7.26 5.87 0.38
C LEU A 6 -6.29 5.19 1.35
N GLY A 7 -6.74 4.21 2.12
CA GLY A 7 -5.99 3.68 3.26
C GLY A 7 -6.14 4.54 4.52
N ARG A 8 -5.49 4.10 5.60
CA ARG A 8 -5.76 4.60 6.95
C ARG A 8 -4.75 5.63 7.42
N GLN A 9 -5.19 6.50 8.32
CA GLN A 9 -4.30 7.48 8.94
C GLN A 9 -3.24 6.74 9.78
N PRO A 10 -1.93 6.97 9.55
CA PRO A 10 -0.87 6.18 10.16
C PRO A 10 -0.65 6.40 11.66
N ARG A 11 -1.27 7.43 12.25
CA ARG A 11 -0.99 7.87 13.63
C ARG A 11 -1.59 6.95 14.71
N ASP A 12 -2.47 6.03 14.32
CA ASP A 12 -3.29 5.26 15.27
C ASP A 12 -2.89 3.77 15.41
N LEU A 13 -1.75 3.32 14.84
CA LEU A 13 -1.49 1.87 14.61
C LEU A 13 -0.09 1.38 15.08
N PRO A 14 0.03 0.49 16.11
CA PRO A 14 1.29 0.33 16.84
C PRO A 14 2.17 -0.95 16.65
N GLU A 15 2.02 -1.84 15.67
CA GLU A 15 2.86 -3.09 15.62
C GLU A 15 3.68 -3.31 14.34
N THR A 16 4.77 -4.09 14.46
CA THR A 16 5.62 -4.56 13.34
C THR A 16 5.69 -6.08 13.34
N SER A 17 5.35 -6.73 12.22
CA SER A 17 5.64 -8.15 11.96
C SER A 17 6.61 -8.29 10.78
N SER A 18 7.16 -9.50 10.54
CA SER A 18 8.04 -9.78 9.39
C SER A 18 7.29 -9.61 8.06
N ASN A 19 7.99 -9.35 6.95
CA ASN A 19 7.31 -8.90 5.71
C ASN A 19 7.78 -9.56 4.42
N LYS A 20 6.81 -9.54 3.51
CA LYS A 20 6.82 -9.89 2.10
C LYS A 20 6.07 -8.77 1.33
N LEU A 21 5.57 -9.02 0.12
CA LEU A 21 4.56 -8.17 -0.54
C LEU A 21 3.24 -8.25 0.21
N VAL A 22 2.57 -7.11 0.37
CA VAL A 22 1.26 -6.98 1.02
C VAL A 22 0.36 -6.11 0.15
N LEU A 23 -0.75 -6.66 -0.36
CA LEU A 23 -1.76 -5.91 -1.11
C LEU A 23 -2.98 -5.63 -0.23
N LEU A 24 -3.50 -4.41 -0.24
CA LEU A 24 -4.73 -4.04 0.46
C LEU A 24 -5.93 -4.14 -0.49
N LEU A 25 -6.48 -5.34 -0.64
CA LEU A 25 -7.56 -5.64 -1.60
C LEU A 25 -8.87 -4.88 -1.34
N SER A 26 -9.08 -4.45 -0.10
CA SER A 26 -10.26 -3.70 0.33
C SER A 26 -10.16 -2.18 0.10
N GLU A 27 -8.95 -1.66 -0.11
CA GLU A 27 -8.71 -0.23 -0.31
C GLU A 27 -8.57 0.05 -1.81
N LYS A 28 -9.67 0.46 -2.44
CA LYS A 28 -9.75 0.74 -3.88
C LYS A 28 -9.91 2.23 -4.17
N PHE A 29 -9.20 2.72 -5.19
CA PHE A 29 -9.44 4.05 -5.73
C PHE A 29 -10.86 4.12 -6.34
N GLU A 30 -11.69 5.04 -5.89
CA GLU A 30 -13.07 5.17 -6.41
C GLU A 30 -13.13 5.99 -7.71
N LEU A 31 -12.16 6.87 -7.91
CA LEU A 31 -12.10 7.79 -9.04
C LEU A 31 -10.70 7.80 -9.66
N PRO A 32 -10.60 8.03 -10.97
CA PRO A 32 -9.31 8.23 -11.61
C PRO A 32 -8.66 9.54 -11.16
N GLY A 33 -7.33 9.57 -11.16
CA GLY A 33 -6.56 10.74 -10.78
C GLY A 33 -5.07 10.44 -10.70
N ALA A 34 -4.32 11.39 -10.16
CA ALA A 34 -2.88 11.25 -9.96
C ALA A 34 -2.57 11.11 -8.46
N LEU A 35 -1.77 10.12 -8.10
CA LEU A 35 -1.24 9.97 -6.75
C LEU A 35 -0.18 11.06 -6.51
N VAL A 36 -0.43 11.91 -5.51
CA VAL A 36 0.43 13.08 -5.25
C VAL A 36 1.21 12.98 -3.95
N ARG A 37 0.79 12.10 -3.03
CA ARG A 37 1.41 12.00 -1.71
C ARG A 37 1.12 10.69 -1.01
N TRP A 38 2.12 10.18 -0.31
CA TRP A 38 2.00 9.11 0.67
C TRP A 38 2.12 9.65 2.09
N ASP A 39 1.21 9.22 2.97
CA ASP A 39 1.32 9.39 4.42
C ASP A 39 1.51 8.01 5.05
N TYR A 40 2.54 7.81 5.87
CA TYR A 40 2.84 6.51 6.45
C TYR A 40 3.50 6.62 7.83
N TYR A 41 3.49 5.53 8.62
CA TYR A 41 4.24 5.46 9.88
C TYR A 41 5.43 4.53 9.70
N ARG A 42 6.64 5.08 9.85
CA ARG A 42 7.89 4.32 9.73
C ARG A 42 8.24 3.69 11.06
N LYS A 43 8.45 2.37 11.07
CA LYS A 43 8.94 1.62 12.24
C LYS A 43 10.40 1.19 12.13
N GLN A 44 10.95 1.13 10.92
CA GLN A 44 12.36 0.80 10.67
C GLN A 44 13.05 1.94 9.91
N PRO A 45 14.11 2.54 10.48
CA PRO A 45 14.70 3.74 9.93
C PRO A 45 15.55 3.51 8.68
N ILE A 46 16.20 2.34 8.57
CA ILE A 46 17.23 2.07 7.55
C ILE A 46 16.66 1.31 6.33
N VAL A 47 15.52 0.64 6.49
CA VAL A 47 14.97 -0.25 5.48
C VAL A 47 14.17 0.56 4.43
N PRO A 48 14.50 0.43 3.12
CA PRO A 48 13.66 0.99 2.06
C PRO A 48 12.32 0.25 2.00
N LEU A 49 11.29 1.00 1.62
CA LEU A 49 9.92 0.54 1.52
C LEU A 49 9.36 1.05 0.21
N TYR A 50 8.59 0.23 -0.49
CA TYR A 50 7.97 0.62 -1.74
C TYR A 50 6.45 0.66 -1.55
N ALA A 51 5.87 1.86 -1.65
CA ALA A 51 4.43 2.04 -1.69
C ALA A 51 3.96 1.97 -3.14
N SER A 52 2.98 1.12 -3.41
CA SER A 52 2.68 0.65 -4.76
C SER A 52 1.21 0.74 -5.09
N VAL A 53 0.90 0.86 -6.38
CA VAL A 53 -0.45 0.82 -6.93
C VAL A 53 -0.56 -0.42 -7.82
N TRP A 54 -1.65 -1.17 -7.66
CA TRP A 54 -1.91 -2.38 -8.41
C TRP A 54 -3.27 -2.31 -9.08
N ARG A 55 -3.34 -2.80 -10.31
CA ARG A 55 -4.58 -2.94 -11.06
C ARG A 55 -5.07 -4.37 -10.97
N LYS A 56 -6.27 -4.56 -10.45
CA LYS A 56 -6.93 -5.87 -10.51
C LYS A 56 -7.34 -6.16 -11.95
N LEU A 57 -6.90 -7.30 -12.47
CA LEU A 57 -7.31 -7.85 -13.76
C LEU A 57 -8.43 -8.88 -13.55
N GLU A 58 -8.60 -9.81 -14.48
CA GLU A 58 -9.51 -10.94 -14.32
C GLU A 58 -9.03 -11.95 -13.26
N GLY A 59 -9.96 -12.56 -12.54
CA GLY A 59 -9.66 -13.56 -11.52
C GLY A 59 -8.81 -13.02 -10.37
N ASN A 60 -7.72 -13.72 -10.07
CA ASN A 60 -6.76 -13.41 -9.02
C ASN A 60 -5.46 -12.77 -9.56
N LYS A 61 -5.54 -12.14 -10.74
CA LYS A 61 -4.41 -11.46 -11.37
C LYS A 61 -4.35 -9.99 -11.03
N PHE A 62 -3.15 -9.52 -10.72
CA PHE A 62 -2.88 -8.12 -10.36
C PHE A 62 -1.67 -7.62 -11.14
N GLN A 63 -1.81 -6.48 -11.79
CA GLN A 63 -0.72 -5.81 -12.48
C GLN A 63 -0.14 -4.70 -11.59
N LEU A 64 1.18 -4.65 -11.42
CA LEU A 64 1.85 -3.51 -10.80
C LEU A 64 1.75 -2.32 -11.74
N VAL A 65 1.01 -1.28 -11.35
CA VAL A 65 0.91 -0.05 -12.15
C VAL A 65 2.23 0.70 -12.02
N ASP A 66 2.60 1.05 -10.80
CA ASP A 66 3.87 1.66 -10.45
C ASP A 66 4.06 1.67 -8.92
N TYR A 67 5.20 2.18 -8.46
CA TYR A 67 5.51 2.36 -7.05
C TYR A 67 6.44 3.55 -6.79
N ASN A 68 6.40 4.08 -5.58
CA ASN A 68 7.36 5.07 -5.12
C ASN A 68 8.21 4.48 -3.98
N GLU A 69 9.52 4.70 -4.03
CA GLU A 69 10.40 4.40 -2.91
C GLU A 69 10.18 5.42 -1.78
N LEU A 70 9.87 4.88 -0.60
CA LEU A 70 9.82 5.60 0.66
C LEU A 70 11.19 5.43 1.32
N THR A 71 12.07 6.40 1.08
CA THR A 71 13.48 6.38 1.51
C THR A 71 13.64 6.25 3.03
N PRO A 72 14.78 5.70 3.51
CA PRO A 72 15.14 5.68 4.92
C PRO A 72 14.87 7.01 5.65
N GLY A 73 14.46 6.92 6.91
CA GLY A 73 14.00 8.08 7.69
C GLY A 73 13.91 7.79 9.18
N VAL A 74 13.36 8.72 9.96
CA VAL A 74 13.17 8.51 11.41
C VAL A 74 11.95 7.64 11.71
N ILE A 75 11.94 7.00 12.88
CA ILE A 75 10.78 6.25 13.37
C ILE A 75 9.71 7.25 13.82
N ASP A 76 8.78 7.57 12.95
CA ASP A 76 7.60 8.40 13.24
C ASP A 76 6.60 8.38 12.06
N PHE A 77 5.54 9.15 12.17
CA PHE A 77 4.73 9.61 11.04
C PHE A 77 5.60 10.34 10.01
N GLN A 78 5.50 9.92 8.76
CA GLN A 78 6.21 10.46 7.62
C GLN A 78 5.20 10.88 6.53
N THR A 79 5.56 11.92 5.79
CA THR A 79 4.87 12.34 4.59
C THR A 79 5.88 12.39 3.45
N LYS A 80 5.53 11.80 2.31
CA LYS A 80 6.30 11.86 1.06
C LYS A 80 5.42 12.49 0.00
N GLU A 81 5.69 13.74 -0.33
CA GLU A 81 5.15 14.40 -1.52
C GLU A 81 5.81 13.78 -2.76
N ILE A 82 5.03 13.65 -3.84
CA ILE A 82 5.44 13.05 -5.10
C ILE A 82 5.54 14.13 -6.17
N GLU A 83 6.74 14.27 -6.72
CA GLU A 83 7.03 15.20 -7.81
C GLU A 83 6.19 14.85 -9.04
N GLU A 84 5.89 15.84 -9.89
CA GLU A 84 4.93 15.67 -11.00
C GLU A 84 5.33 14.54 -11.95
N GLU A 85 6.63 14.36 -12.25
CA GLU A 85 7.15 13.26 -13.06
C GLU A 85 7.08 11.86 -12.41
N GLU A 86 6.92 11.78 -11.09
CA GLU A 86 6.85 10.53 -10.32
C GLU A 86 5.40 10.18 -9.92
N GLN A 87 4.42 11.01 -10.30
CA GLN A 87 3.01 10.77 -9.98
C GLN A 87 2.49 9.54 -10.70
N ILE A 88 1.82 8.68 -9.93
CA ILE A 88 1.22 7.45 -10.45
C ILE A 88 -0.21 7.76 -10.89
N GLU A 89 -0.51 7.58 -12.17
CA GLU A 89 -1.86 7.68 -12.70
C GLU A 89 -2.69 6.45 -12.26
N VAL A 90 -3.76 6.71 -11.52
CA VAL A 90 -4.64 5.67 -10.97
C VAL A 90 -5.99 5.66 -11.68
N GLN A 91 -6.57 4.46 -11.79
CA GLN A 91 -7.91 4.25 -12.30
C GLN A 91 -8.86 3.78 -11.18
N SER A 92 -10.16 3.93 -11.42
CA SER A 92 -11.17 3.37 -10.54
C SER A 92 -10.97 1.85 -10.40
N GLY A 93 -10.90 1.37 -9.17
CA GLY A 93 -10.71 -0.04 -8.84
C GLY A 93 -9.26 -0.48 -8.66
N ASP A 94 -8.28 0.37 -8.97
CA ASP A 94 -6.88 0.13 -8.59
C ASP A 94 -6.80 0.07 -7.04
N ILE A 95 -5.81 -0.67 -6.52
CA ILE A 95 -5.58 -0.87 -5.08
C ILE A 95 -4.18 -0.42 -4.69
N ILE A 96 -3.96 -0.17 -3.41
CA ILE A 96 -2.62 0.11 -2.87
C ILE A 96 -1.97 -1.15 -2.28
N GLY A 97 -0.65 -1.16 -2.22
CA GLY A 97 0.13 -2.22 -1.62
C GLY A 97 1.48 -1.72 -1.12
N VAL A 98 2.19 -2.58 -0.39
CA VAL A 98 3.58 -2.37 -0.02
C VAL A 98 4.40 -3.60 -0.29
N PHE A 99 5.63 -3.40 -0.72
CA PHE A 99 6.62 -4.47 -0.78
C PHE A 99 7.98 -3.97 -0.34
N TYR A 100 8.90 -4.92 -0.17
CA TYR A 100 10.22 -4.71 0.39
C TYR A 100 11.24 -5.50 -0.41
N SER A 101 12.49 -5.05 -0.35
CA SER A 101 13.63 -5.84 -0.80
C SER A 101 13.76 -7.12 0.03
N ARG A 102 14.16 -8.24 -0.59
CA ARG A 102 14.45 -9.51 0.10
C ARG A 102 15.57 -9.40 1.13
N TYR A 103 16.38 -8.36 1.06
CA TYR A 103 17.46 -8.08 2.01
C TYR A 103 16.97 -7.33 3.27
N SER A 104 15.69 -6.98 3.32
CA SER A 104 15.09 -6.26 4.45
C SER A 104 14.67 -7.24 5.55
N ILE A 105 15.43 -7.26 6.65
CA ILE A 105 15.25 -8.19 7.78
C ILE A 105 13.92 -7.96 8.54
N SER A 106 13.37 -6.74 8.46
CA SER A 106 12.10 -6.35 9.06
C SER A 106 11.47 -5.24 8.24
N GLY A 107 10.16 -5.07 8.28
CA GLY A 107 9.46 -4.10 7.43
C GLY A 107 9.37 -2.77 8.04
N ALA A 108 9.27 -1.79 7.17
CA ALA A 108 9.22 -0.41 7.57
C ALA A 108 7.81 0.09 7.89
N VAL A 109 6.73 -0.55 7.40
CA VAL A 109 5.34 -0.11 7.69
C VAL A 109 4.75 -0.88 8.85
N ALA A 110 4.14 -0.13 9.77
CA ALA A 110 3.38 -0.71 10.86
C ALA A 110 2.13 -1.44 10.34
N MET A 111 1.93 -2.66 10.82
CA MET A 111 0.70 -3.43 10.67
C MET A 111 -0.09 -3.33 11.97
N ALA A 112 -1.41 -3.24 11.88
CA ALA A 112 -2.29 -3.34 13.02
C ALA A 112 -3.21 -4.54 12.84
N THR A 113 -3.26 -5.40 13.86
CA THR A 113 -4.16 -6.56 13.91
C THR A 113 -5.39 -6.23 14.76
N GLU A 114 -6.40 -7.10 14.72
CA GLU A 114 -7.59 -7.08 15.59
C GLU A 114 -7.30 -6.93 17.11
N LYS A 115 -6.07 -7.23 17.56
CA LYS A 115 -5.65 -7.13 18.96
C LYS A 115 -5.11 -5.76 19.36
N GLY A 116 -4.73 -4.92 18.38
CA GLY A 116 -4.51 -3.49 18.61
C GLY A 116 -5.86 -2.79 18.62
N ASP A 117 -6.00 -1.71 19.35
CA ASP A 117 -7.23 -0.93 19.49
C ASP A 117 -7.56 -0.18 18.17
N VAL A 118 -7.91 -0.94 17.12
CA VAL A 118 -8.07 -0.44 15.75
C VAL A 118 -9.57 -0.35 15.46
N SER A 119 -10.07 0.86 15.27
CA SER A 119 -11.47 1.07 14.87
C SER A 119 -11.73 0.33 13.55
N LYS A 120 -12.78 -0.49 13.52
CA LYS A 120 -13.32 -1.06 12.28
C LYS A 120 -13.74 0.09 11.34
N ASP A 121 -13.81 -0.16 10.04
CA ASP A 121 -14.48 0.80 9.16
C ASP A 121 -15.96 0.97 9.57
N ASP A 122 -16.68 1.91 8.95
CA ASP A 122 -18.11 2.16 9.23
C ASP A 122 -19.01 0.91 9.02
N ASN A 123 -18.47 -0.15 8.40
CA ASN A 123 -19.14 -1.42 8.12
C ASN A 123 -18.67 -2.58 9.02
N GLY A 124 -17.79 -2.33 10.00
CA GLY A 124 -17.33 -3.37 10.91
C GLY A 124 -16.22 -4.27 10.36
N ASN A 125 -15.63 -3.93 9.21
CA ASN A 125 -14.59 -4.71 8.54
C ASN A 125 -13.18 -4.20 8.85
N PHE A 126 -12.26 -5.14 8.88
CA PHE A 126 -10.83 -4.91 8.77
C PHE A 126 -10.46 -5.06 7.29
N ASN A 127 -9.35 -4.45 6.87
CA ASN A 127 -8.97 -4.47 5.47
C ASN A 127 -8.65 -5.92 5.05
N GLU A 128 -9.29 -6.42 4.00
CA GLU A 128 -8.87 -7.65 3.33
C GLU A 128 -7.50 -7.38 2.71
N VAL A 129 -6.49 -8.04 3.26
CA VAL A 129 -5.10 -7.93 2.84
C VAL A 129 -4.63 -9.28 2.38
N VAL A 130 -3.84 -9.32 1.31
CA VAL A 130 -3.12 -10.53 0.92
C VAL A 130 -1.62 -10.31 1.05
N GLU A 131 -0.99 -11.16 1.85
CA GLU A 131 0.47 -11.26 1.90
C GLU A 131 0.92 -12.28 0.86
N VAL A 132 1.90 -11.92 0.03
CA VAL A 132 2.40 -12.71 -1.10
C VAL A 132 3.92 -12.82 -1.00
N GLY A 133 4.48 -13.99 -1.28
CA GLY A 133 5.93 -14.25 -1.24
C GLY A 133 6.74 -13.64 -2.39
N ILE A 134 6.55 -12.35 -2.67
CA ILE A 134 7.23 -11.58 -3.71
C ILE A 134 7.99 -10.42 -3.06
N TYR A 135 9.14 -10.07 -3.63
CA TYR A 135 9.98 -8.97 -3.17
C TYR A 135 10.18 -7.94 -4.29
N GLU A 136 10.75 -6.79 -3.93
CA GLU A 136 11.07 -5.74 -4.92
C GLU A 136 11.91 -6.28 -6.08
N GLU A 137 12.90 -7.14 -5.82
CA GLU A 137 13.78 -7.64 -6.87
C GLU A 137 13.09 -8.55 -7.89
N ASP A 138 11.85 -8.96 -7.61
CA ASP A 138 11.04 -9.79 -8.50
C ASP A 138 10.02 -8.96 -9.32
N LEU A 139 10.00 -7.63 -9.15
CA LEU A 139 8.95 -6.76 -9.67
C LEU A 139 9.49 -5.59 -10.50
N SER A 140 8.77 -5.27 -11.56
CA SER A 140 8.91 -4.07 -12.38
C SER A 140 7.53 -3.53 -12.76
N PRO A 141 7.36 -2.20 -12.96
CA PRO A 141 6.11 -1.65 -13.44
C PRO A 141 5.63 -2.36 -14.72
N GLY A 142 4.35 -2.75 -14.72
CA GLY A 142 3.72 -3.53 -15.77
C GLY A 142 3.69 -5.05 -15.52
N ASP A 143 4.46 -5.57 -14.57
CA ASP A 143 4.45 -6.99 -14.22
C ASP A 143 3.09 -7.43 -13.70
N VAL A 144 2.73 -8.67 -14.02
CA VAL A 144 1.48 -9.29 -13.59
C VAL A 144 1.79 -10.46 -12.67
N ILE A 145 1.16 -10.46 -11.50
CA ILE A 145 1.17 -11.58 -10.58
C ILE A 145 -0.18 -12.29 -10.63
N ASP A 146 -0.17 -13.61 -10.49
CA ASP A 146 -1.36 -14.41 -10.27
C ASP A 146 -1.28 -15.02 -8.89
N LEU A 147 -2.22 -14.69 -8.00
CA LEU A 147 -2.20 -15.24 -6.64
C LEU A 147 -2.40 -16.76 -6.63
N ASP A 148 -3.05 -17.33 -7.65
CA ASP A 148 -3.25 -18.78 -7.73
C ASP A 148 -1.94 -19.55 -7.93
N ASP A 149 -0.93 -18.90 -8.50
CA ASP A 149 0.41 -19.47 -8.75
C ASP A 149 1.42 -19.20 -7.62
N LEU A 150 1.01 -18.43 -6.60
CA LEU A 150 1.93 -17.92 -5.57
C LEU A 150 1.49 -18.34 -4.17
N PRO A 151 2.45 -18.66 -3.28
CA PRO A 151 2.14 -18.84 -1.88
C PRO A 151 1.65 -17.51 -1.31
N HIS A 152 0.39 -17.48 -0.89
CA HIS A 152 -0.25 -16.29 -0.35
C HIS A 152 -1.04 -16.61 0.93
N THR A 153 -1.32 -15.59 1.71
CA THR A 153 -2.14 -15.71 2.92
C THR A 153 -3.02 -14.48 3.05
N PHE A 154 -4.32 -14.72 3.22
CA PHE A 154 -5.26 -13.65 3.53
C PHE A 154 -5.14 -13.29 5.00
N LEU A 155 -4.93 -12.01 5.25
CA LEU A 155 -4.76 -11.43 6.57
C LEU A 155 -5.83 -10.38 6.80
N ASN A 156 -6.22 -10.24 8.06
CA ASN A 156 -7.16 -9.22 8.50
C ASN A 156 -6.41 -8.14 9.27
N VAL A 157 -5.79 -7.22 8.53
CA VAL A 157 -4.81 -6.26 9.08
C VAL A 157 -4.97 -4.89 8.43
N ALA A 158 -4.74 -3.84 9.21
CA ALA A 158 -4.60 -2.49 8.68
C ALA A 158 -3.12 -2.15 8.46
N LEU A 159 -2.80 -1.43 7.39
CA LEU A 159 -1.48 -0.82 7.22
C LEU A 159 -1.53 0.66 7.59
N ALA A 160 -0.47 1.13 8.24
CA ALA A 160 -0.22 2.55 8.50
C ALA A 160 0.31 3.24 7.23
N LEU A 161 -0.49 3.20 6.16
CA LEU A 161 -0.22 3.78 4.85
C LEU A 161 -1.51 4.39 4.29
N GLN A 162 -1.40 5.61 3.76
CA GLN A 162 -2.47 6.30 3.07
C GLN A 162 -1.95 6.95 1.79
N ALA A 163 -2.63 6.68 0.69
CA ALA A 163 -2.49 7.40 -0.57
C ALA A 163 -3.37 8.66 -0.56
N ASN A 164 -2.85 9.75 -1.12
CA ASN A 164 -3.60 10.96 -1.41
C ASN A 164 -3.61 11.17 -2.92
N ILE A 165 -4.81 11.25 -3.50
CA ILE A 165 -5.01 11.37 -4.94
C ILE A 165 -5.62 12.72 -5.25
N ARG A 166 -5.05 13.39 -6.25
CA ARG A 166 -5.68 14.50 -6.94
C ARG A 166 -6.65 13.92 -7.98
N VAL A 167 -7.96 13.97 -7.68
CA VAL A 167 -8.96 13.39 -8.58
C VAL A 167 -9.16 14.27 -9.81
N CYS A 168 -9.32 13.62 -10.96
CA CYS A 168 -9.79 14.27 -12.18
C CYS A 168 -11.30 14.49 -12.04
N GLU A 169 -11.74 15.74 -11.88
CA GLU A 169 -13.17 16.07 -11.93
C GLU A 169 -13.69 15.73 -13.34
N LYS A 170 -14.76 14.92 -13.43
CA LYS A 170 -15.46 14.73 -14.70
C LYS A 170 -15.99 16.09 -15.15
N ILE A 171 -15.55 16.54 -16.32
CA ILE A 171 -16.10 17.70 -17.04
C ILE A 171 -17.54 17.37 -17.47
#